data_AF-A0A1E7M1Y7-F1
#
_entry.id   AF-A0A1E7M1Y7-F1
#
_cell.length_a   1.000
_cell.length_b   1.000
_cell.length_c   1.000
_cell.angle_alpha   90.00
_cell.angle_beta   90.00
_cell.angle_gamma   90.00
#
_symmetry.space_group_name_H-M   'P 1'
#
loop_
_entity.id
_entity.type
_entity.pdbx_description
1 polymer ?
#
loop_
_entity_poly.entity_id
_entity_poly.type
_entity_poly.pdbx_seq_one_letter_code
_entity_poly.pdbx_strand_id
1 'polypeptide(L)'
;MRVLVVTAVPVERDAVTRAFGGGTGGSGSGTEVSGGDTEVLSLLPGAELHRTGAFDVLAGGVGPAAAAAATAFALAAAAAESA
;
A
#
# COMPACT_ATOMS: atom_id res chain seq x y z
N MET A 1 -8.54 -10.22 -6.35
CA MET A 1 -7.11 -10.51 -6.11
C MET A 1 -6.43 -9.19 -5.80
N ARG A 2 -5.64 -9.12 -4.72
CA ARG A 2 -4.95 -7.89 -4.28
C ARG A 2 -3.44 -8.10 -4.36
N VAL A 3 -2.69 -7.03 -4.61
CA VAL A 3 -1.22 -7.05 -4.68
C VAL A 3 -0.64 -6.32 -3.47
N LEU A 4 0.25 -6.98 -2.75
CA LEU A 4 1.00 -6.38 -1.64
C LEU A 4 2.27 -5.71 -2.17
N VAL A 5 2.46 -4.44 -1.84
CA VAL A 5 3.69 -3.69 -2.12
C VAL A 5 4.35 -3.27 -0.80
N VAL A 6 5.55 -3.80 -0.54
CA VAL A 6 6.34 -3.47 0.65
C VAL A 6 7.49 -2.56 0.25
N THR A 7 7.49 -1.37 0.81
CA THR A 7 8.54 -0.35 0.64
C THR A 7 9.40 -0.26 1.90
N ALA A 8 10.58 0.36 1.83
CA ALA A 8 11.47 0.46 2.97
C ALA A 8 11.04 1.58 3.93
N VAL A 9 10.58 2.71 3.40
CA VAL A 9 10.28 3.93 4.17
C VAL A 9 8.94 4.56 3.80
N PRO A 10 8.30 5.34 4.70
CA PRO A 10 6.97 5.93 4.45
C PRO A 10 6.90 6.78 3.18
N VAL A 11 7.94 7.55 2.85
CA VAL A 11 7.96 8.38 1.64
C VAL A 11 7.88 7.54 0.35
N GLU A 12 8.43 6.32 0.35
CA GLU A 12 8.32 5.39 -0.78
C GLU A 12 6.90 4.82 -0.88
N ARG A 13 6.30 4.39 0.24
CA ARG A 13 4.89 3.96 0.31
C ARG A 13 3.97 5.04 -0.25
N ASP A 14 4.18 6.29 0.15
CA ASP A 14 3.34 7.41 -0.26
C ASP A 14 3.50 7.70 -1.76
N ALA A 15 4.71 7.60 -2.30
CA ALA A 15 4.97 7.73 -3.73
C ALA A 15 4.26 6.64 -4.53
N VAL A 16 4.34 5.39 -4.08
CA VAL A 16 3.64 4.24 -4.67
C VAL A 16 2.12 4.44 -4.59
N THR A 17 1.62 4.86 -3.43
CA THR A 17 0.19 5.12 -3.21
C THR A 17 -0.32 6.18 -4.17
N ARG A 18 0.42 7.28 -4.35
CA ARG A 18 0.06 8.34 -5.32
C ARG A 18 0.07 7.83 -6.76
N ALA A 19 1.05 7.00 -7.12
CA ALA A 19 1.14 6.44 -8.47
C ALA A 19 -0.05 5.53 -8.81
N PHE A 20 -0.55 4.76 -7.84
CA PHE A 20 -1.66 3.83 -8.05
C PHE A 20 -3.06 4.41 -7.75
N GLY A 21 -3.15 5.41 -6.87
CA GLY A 21 -4.40 6.10 -6.53
C GLY A 21 -4.88 7.12 -7.57
N GLY A 22 -4.08 7.40 -8.60
CA GLY A 22 -4.38 8.36 -9.65
C GLY A 22 -4.96 7.79 -10.95
N GLY A 23 -5.32 6.50 -11.03
CA GLY A 23 -5.67 5.92 -12.34
C GLY A 23 -6.49 4.64 -12.34
N THR A 24 -7.82 4.79 -12.37
CA THR A 24 -8.71 3.88 -13.11
C THR A 24 -9.67 4.72 -13.98
N GLY A 25 -9.13 5.39 -15.00
CA GLY A 25 -9.93 6.21 -15.90
C GLY A 25 -9.16 6.72 -17.12
N GLY A 26 -8.87 5.84 -18.08
CA GLY A 26 -8.69 6.22 -19.49
C GLY A 26 -7.37 6.87 -19.90
N SER A 27 -7.02 6.61 -21.16
CA SER A 27 -5.89 7.14 -21.92
C SER A 27 -5.86 8.68 -21.97
N GLY A 28 -4.72 9.27 -21.60
CA GLY A 28 -4.27 10.58 -22.09
C GLY A 28 -4.75 11.81 -21.32
N SER A 29 -3.88 12.83 -21.33
CA SER A 29 -4.07 14.20 -20.82
C SER A 29 -3.98 14.35 -19.30
N GLY A 30 -2.95 15.10 -18.86
CA GLY A 30 -2.83 15.59 -17.49
C GLY A 30 -4.12 16.27 -17.07
N THR A 31 -4.85 15.61 -16.18
CA THR A 31 -6.11 16.09 -15.63
C THR A 31 -6.19 15.59 -14.20
N GLU A 32 -6.69 16.46 -13.34
CA GLU A 32 -6.54 16.49 -11.89
C GLU A 32 -6.76 15.14 -11.20
N VAL A 33 -5.95 14.92 -10.15
CA VAL A 33 -6.00 13.75 -9.26
C VAL A 33 -7.37 13.73 -8.58
N SER A 34 -8.37 13.16 -9.25
CA SER A 34 -9.58 12.70 -8.58
C SER A 34 -9.12 11.54 -7.72
N GLY A 35 -8.86 11.85 -6.44
CA GLY A 35 -8.24 10.94 -5.49
C GLY A 35 -9.05 9.66 -5.42
N GLY A 36 -8.52 8.59 -6.01
CA GLY A 36 -9.06 7.25 -5.79
C GLY A 36 -9.05 6.99 -4.29
N ASP A 37 -10.17 6.49 -3.76
CA ASP A 37 -10.44 6.30 -2.35
C ASP A 37 -9.28 5.53 -1.70
N THR A 38 -8.34 6.27 -1.13
CA THR A 38 -7.18 5.68 -0.45
C THR A 38 -7.58 5.52 1.00
N GLU A 39 -7.76 4.28 1.41
CA GLU A 39 -8.02 3.95 2.80
C GLU A 39 -6.68 3.76 3.52
N VAL A 40 -6.47 4.50 4.61
CA VAL A 40 -5.28 4.35 5.46
C VAL A 40 -5.67 3.55 6.69
N LEU A 41 -5.13 2.34 6.78
CA LEU A 41 -5.36 1.43 7.90
C LEU A 41 -4.16 1.50 8.85
N SER A 42 -4.40 1.89 10.09
CA SER A 42 -3.38 1.87 11.14
C SER A 42 -3.28 0.46 11.73
N LEU A 43 -2.14 -0.20 11.52
CA LEU A 43 -1.90 -1.56 12.00
C LEU A 43 -1.34 -1.52 13.43
N LEU A 44 -0.41 -0.60 13.67
CA LEU A 44 0.28 -0.33 14.94
C LEU A 44 0.69 1.15 14.95
N PRO A 45 1.06 1.74 16.11
CA PRO A 45 1.65 3.07 16.14
C PRO A 45 2.86 3.18 15.19
N GLY A 46 2.74 4.03 14.17
CA GLY A 46 3.79 4.23 13.16
C GLY A 46 3.82 3.20 12.02
N ALA A 47 2.89 2.24 11.97
CA ALA A 47 2.76 1.29 10.86
C ALA A 47 1.39 1.46 10.19
N GLU A 48 1.38 2.01 8.98
CA GLU A 48 0.15 2.25 8.22
C GLU A 48 0.20 1.54 6.87
N LEU A 49 -0.93 0.92 6.53
CA LEU A 49 -1.22 0.29 5.26
C LEU A 49 -2.10 1.21 4.43
N HIS A 50 -1.64 1.55 3.24
CA HIS A 50 -2.41 2.32 2.27
C HIS A 50 -3.07 1.37 1.30
N ARG A 51 -4.39 1.36 1.32
CA ARG A 51 -5.22 0.55 0.44
C ARG A 51 -5.72 1.43 -0.69
N THR A 52 -5.31 1.11 -1.93
CA THR A 52 -5.64 1.91 -3.13
C THR A 52 -5.89 1.00 -4.33
N GLY A 53 -7.11 1.02 -4.87
CA GLY A 53 -7.53 0.10 -5.93
C GLY A 53 -7.28 -1.37 -5.56
N ALA A 54 -6.50 -2.07 -6.39
CA ALA A 54 -6.12 -3.46 -6.18
C ALA A 54 -4.85 -3.65 -5.32
N PHE A 55 -4.28 -2.56 -4.78
CA PHE A 55 -3.00 -2.57 -4.08
C PHE A 55 -3.16 -2.30 -2.59
N ASP A 56 -2.36 -3.01 -1.80
CA ASP A 56 -2.09 -2.71 -0.40
C ASP A 56 -0.61 -2.35 -0.27
N VAL A 57 -0.31 -1.13 0.19
CA VAL A 57 1.04 -0.56 0.19
C VAL A 57 1.47 -0.24 1.61
N LEU A 58 2.60 -0.77 2.07
CA LEU A 58 3.14 -0.49 3.41
C LEU A 58 4.61 -0.11 3.38
N ALA A 59 5.04 0.56 4.45
CA ALA A 59 6.46 0.73 4.77
C ALA A 59 6.87 -0.35 5.77
N GLY A 60 7.68 -1.32 5.33
CA GLY A 60 8.12 -2.47 6.12
C GLY A 60 9.46 -2.29 6.84
N GLY A 61 10.16 -1.17 6.60
CA GLY A 61 11.48 -0.89 7.18
C GLY A 61 12.66 -1.26 6.29
N VAL A 62 13.83 -0.70 6.60
CA VAL A 62 15.06 -0.89 5.81
C VAL A 62 15.73 -2.22 6.16
N GLY A 63 16.08 -2.99 5.13
CA GLY A 63 16.88 -4.21 5.23
C GLY A 63 16.07 -5.51 5.13
N PRO A 64 16.74 -6.65 4.85
CA PRO A 64 16.05 -7.89 4.49
C PRO A 64 15.12 -8.44 5.58
N ALA A 65 15.56 -8.39 6.83
CA ALA A 65 14.78 -8.92 7.96
C ALA A 65 13.48 -8.13 8.18
N ALA A 66 13.56 -6.79 8.12
CA ALA A 66 12.41 -5.91 8.29
C ALA A 66 11.39 -6.11 7.15
N ALA A 67 11.85 -6.10 5.90
CA ALA A 67 11.01 -6.35 4.73
C ALA A 67 10.31 -7.72 4.78
N ALA A 68 11.03 -8.78 5.16
CA ALA A 68 10.46 -10.12 5.28
C ALA A 68 9.41 -10.22 6.40
N ALA A 69 9.70 -9.65 7.58
CA ALA A 69 8.78 -9.64 8.71
C ALA A 69 7.49 -8.88 8.38
N ALA A 70 7.60 -7.70 7.76
CA ALA A 70 6.46 -6.89 7.36
C ALA A 70 5.60 -7.61 6.29
N THR A 71 6.24 -8.26 5.32
CA THR A 71 5.56 -9.06 4.29
C THR A 71 4.78 -10.21 4.94
N ALA A 72 5.45 -10.99 5.80
CA ALA A 72 4.82 -12.14 6.47
C ALA A 72 3.65 -11.71 7.36
N PHE A 73 3.80 -10.62 8.11
CA PHE A 73 2.73 -10.06 8.94
C PHE A 73 1.52 -9.65 8.10
N ALA A 74 1.73 -8.91 7.00
CA ALA A 74 0.64 -8.45 6.15
C ALA A 74 -0.12 -9.62 5.49
N LEU A 75 0.60 -10.65 5.03
CA LEU A 75 -0.01 -11.87 4.48
C LEU A 75 -0.79 -12.66 5.54
N ALA A 76 -0.26 -12.79 6.74
CA ALA A 76 -0.94 -13.47 7.84
C ALA A 76 -2.22 -12.74 8.26
N ALA A 77 -2.17 -11.39 8.34
CA ALA A 77 -3.32 -10.57 8.65
C ALA A 77 -4.42 -10.69 7.57
N ALA A 78 -4.04 -10.65 6.29
CA ALA A 78 -4.99 -10.82 5.19
C ALA A 78 -5.63 -12.22 5.17
N ALA A 79 -4.87 -13.26 5.51
CA ALA A 79 -5.40 -14.61 5.65
C ALA A 79 -6.40 -14.72 6.81
N ALA A 80 -6.15 -14.04 7.93
CA ALA A 80 -7.07 -14.01 9.07
C ALA A 80 -8.38 -13.26 8.79
N GLU A 81 -8.36 -12.21 7.96
CA GLU A 81 -9.56 -11.47 7.53
C GLU A 81 -10.45 -12.31 6.59
N SER A 82 -9.88 -13.34 5.95
CA SER A 82 -10.58 -14.20 4.98
C SER A 82 -11.14 -15.49 5.59
N ALA A 83 -10.90 -15.74 6.88
CA ALA A 83 -11.30 -16.95 7.62
C ALA A 83 -12.64 -16.73 8.34
#